data_AF-A0A074T9S7-F1
#
_entry.id   AF-A0A074T9S7-F1
#
_cell.length_a   1.000
_cell.length_b   1.000
_cell.length_c   1.000
_cell.angle_alpha   90.00
_cell.angle_beta   90.00
_cell.angle_gamma   90.00
#
_symmetry.space_group_name_H-M   'P 1'
#
loop_
_entity.id
_entity.type
_entity.pdbx_description
1 polymer ?
#
loop_
_entity_poly.entity_id
_entity_poly.type
_entity_poly.pdbx_seq_one_letter_code
_entity_poly.pdbx_strand_id
1 'polypeptide(L)' 'MRAAGKPRFLILGQALKLYSLRNLVERCFNKLKNARRVATRYDKTAQSFLGFIDITSIRLWIRHLST' A
#
# COMPACT_ATOMS: atom_id res chain seq x y z
N MET A 1 -20.84 -34.96 14.25
CA MET A 1 -20.77 -33.78 13.37
C MET A 1 -19.40 -33.14 13.53
N ARG A 2 -18.39 -33.53 12.73
CA ARG A 2 -17.01 -33.02 12.84
C ARG A 2 -16.81 -31.88 11.84
N ALA A 3 -16.47 -30.71 12.34
CA ALA A 3 -15.95 -29.63 11.51
C ALA A 3 -14.66 -30.11 10.85
N ALA A 4 -14.68 -30.26 9.51
CA ALA A 4 -13.48 -30.45 8.72
C ALA A 4 -12.65 -29.17 8.80
N GLY A 5 -11.70 -29.11 9.73
CA GLY A 5 -10.75 -28.01 9.83
C GLY A 5 -10.04 -27.84 8.50
N LYS A 6 -10.06 -26.62 7.94
CA LYS A 6 -9.38 -26.29 6.68
C LYS A 6 -7.93 -26.83 6.74
N PRO A 7 -7.49 -27.66 5.76
CA PRO A 7 -6.16 -28.24 5.79
C PRO A 7 -5.10 -27.14 5.94
N ARG A 8 -4.09 -27.36 6.79
CA ARG A 8 -3.03 -26.37 7.10
C ARG A 8 -2.36 -25.78 5.86
N PHE A 9 -2.28 -26.56 4.78
CA PHE A 9 -1.82 -26.11 3.46
C PHE A 9 -2.67 -24.96 2.89
N LEU A 10 -4.00 -25.01 3.01
CA LEU A 10 -4.90 -23.93 2.56
C LEU A 10 -4.77 -22.68 3.44
N ILE A 11 -4.41 -22.85 4.72
CA ILE A 11 -4.19 -21.73 5.67
C ILE A 11 -2.89 -21.01 5.32
N LEU A 12 -1.79 -21.76 5.11
CA LEU A 12 -0.50 -21.19 4.72
C LEU A 12 -0.53 -20.59 3.32
N GLY A 13 -1.22 -21.21 2.37
CA GLY A 13 -1.43 -20.66 1.02
C GLY A 13 -2.25 -19.37 1.03
N GLN A 14 -3.32 -19.30 1.84
CA GLN A 14 -4.07 -18.05 2.05
C GLN A 14 -3.22 -17.00 2.76
N ALA A 15 -2.44 -17.39 3.78
CA ALA A 15 -1.57 -16.47 4.52
C ALA A 15 -0.50 -15.86 3.61
N LEU A 16 0.13 -16.63 2.72
CA LEU A 16 1.09 -16.13 1.73
C LEU A 16 0.44 -15.16 0.74
N LYS A 17 -0.78 -15.46 0.27
CA LYS A 17 -1.51 -14.60 -0.66
C LYS A 17 -1.91 -13.27 0.00
N LEU A 18 -2.34 -13.31 1.26
CA LEU A 18 -2.61 -12.12 2.08
C LEU A 18 -1.33 -11.33 2.38
N TYR A 19 -0.21 -12.00 2.66
CA TYR A 19 1.09 -11.36 2.87
C TYR A 19 1.60 -10.65 1.60
N SER A 20 1.38 -11.25 0.43
CA SER A 20 1.74 -10.65 -0.85
C SER A 20 0.97 -9.35 -1.13
N LEU A 21 -0.34 -9.32 -0.81
CA LEU A 21 -1.14 -8.09 -0.90
C LEU A 21 -0.60 -6.99 0.02
N ARG A 22 -0.20 -7.30 1.25
CA ARG A 22 0.38 -6.32 2.18
C ARG A 22 1.67 -5.71 1.62
N ASN A 23 2.54 -6.53 1.04
CA ASN A 23 3.79 -6.07 0.42
C ASN A 23 3.53 -5.08 -0.74
N LEU A 24 2.45 -5.26 -1.51
CA LEU A 24 2.07 -4.31 -2.55
C LEU A 24 1.66 -2.95 -1.97
N VAL A 25 0.87 -2.96 -0.89
CA VAL A 25 0.46 -1.76 -0.16
C VAL A 25 1.68 -1.05 0.47
N GLU A 26 2.57 -1.80 1.12
CA GLU A 26 3.79 -1.29 1.72
C GLU A 26 4.72 -0.63 0.68
N ARG A 27 4.89 -1.26 -0.49
CA ARG A 27 5.67 -0.66 -1.59
C ARG A 27 5.03 0.62 -2.11
N CYS A 28 3.70 0.70 -2.20
CA CYS A 28 3.00 1.93 -2.57
C CYS A 28 3.32 3.05 -1.57
N PHE A 29 3.16 2.79 -0.27
CA PHE A 29 3.49 3.76 0.77
C PHE A 29 4.97 4.12 0.82
N ASN A 30 5.87 3.19 0.51
CA ASN A 30 7.30 3.48 0.42
C ASN A 30 7.60 4.45 -0.73
N LYS A 31 6.95 4.28 -1.89
CA LYS A 31 7.08 5.19 -3.03
C LYS A 31 6.48 6.57 -2.72
N LEU A 32 5.35 6.64 -2.03
CA LEU A 32 4.76 7.89 -1.57
C LEU A 32 5.68 8.63 -0.58
N LYS A 33 6.29 7.90 0.36
CA LYS A 33 7.26 8.44 1.32
C LYS A 33 8.58 8.90 0.69
N ASN A 34 8.88 8.52 -0.56
CA ASN A 34 10.02 9.08 -1.27
C ASN A 34 9.86 10.60 -1.51
N ALA A 35 8.62 11.11 -1.51
CA ALA A 35 8.37 12.54 -1.48
C ALA A 35 8.60 13.08 -0.06
N ARG A 36 9.69 13.84 0.13
CA ARG A 36 10.11 14.40 1.43
C ARG A 36 8.97 15.09 2.19
N ARG A 37 8.13 15.86 1.49
CA ARG A 37 6.96 16.56 2.08
C ARG A 37 5.93 15.60 2.69
N VAL A 38 5.66 14.47 2.05
CA VAL A 38 4.72 13.45 2.55
C VAL A 38 5.34 12.72 3.75
N ALA A 39 6.65 12.44 3.72
CA ALA A 39 7.35 11.75 4.80
C ALA A 39 7.45 12.59 6.08
N THR A 40 7.70 13.90 5.96
CA THR A 40 7.93 14.76 7.12
C THR A 40 6.65 15.39 7.69
N ARG A 41 5.49 15.25 7.02
CA ARG A 41 4.18 15.70 7.51
C ARG A 41 4.18 17.15 8.06
N TYR A 42 4.90 18.06 7.41
CA TYR A 42 5.02 19.47 7.86
C TYR A 42 3.85 20.37 7.43
N ASP A 43 2.87 19.86 6.69
CA ASP A 43 1.71 20.63 6.27
C ASP A 43 0.84 21.01 7.48
N LYS A 44 0.60 22.31 7.64
CA LYS A 44 -0.22 22.88 8.74
C LYS A 44 -1.70 22.51 8.63
N THR A 45 -2.18 22.17 7.43
CA THR A 45 -3.59 21.85 7.18
C THR A 45 -3.73 20.46 6.58
N ALA A 46 -4.80 19.77 6.96
CA ALA A 46 -5.11 18.44 6.42
C ALA A 46 -5.36 18.49 4.90
N GLN A 47 -5.95 19.58 4.39
CA GLN A 47 -6.20 19.77 2.97
C GLN A 47 -4.91 19.85 2.14
N SER A 48 -3.89 20.60 2.61
CA SER A 48 -2.61 20.69 1.91
C SER A 48 -1.88 19.35 1.91
N PHE A 49 -1.95 18.60 3.02
CA PHE A 49 -1.39 17.26 3.11
C PHE A 49 -2.06 16.28 2.14
N LEU A 50 -3.40 16.29 2.07
CA LEU A 50 -4.16 15.43 1.14
C LEU A 50 -3.87 15.80 -0.32
N GLY A 51 -3.85 17.08 -0.66
CA GLY A 51 -3.49 17.53 -2.01
C GLY A 51 -2.08 17.06 -2.43
N PHE A 52 -1.13 17.02 -1.49
CA PHE A 52 0.20 16.49 -1.77
C PHE A 52 0.20 14.97 -1.98
N ILE A 53 -0.64 14.23 -1.25
CA ILE A 53 -0.86 12.80 -1.49
C ILE A 53 -1.43 12.58 -2.89
N ASP A 54 -2.42 13.37 -3.31
CA ASP A 54 -3.04 13.22 -4.63
C ASP A 54 -2.03 13.51 -5.74
N ILE A 55 -1.23 14.58 -5.61
CA ILE A 55 -0.17 14.91 -6.58
C ILE A 55 0.86 13.78 -6.68
N THR A 56 1.30 13.23 -5.55
CA THR A 56 2.29 12.13 -5.53
C THR A 56 1.72 10.82 -6.06
N SER A 57 0.42 10.56 -5.83
CA SER A 57 -0.32 9.44 -6.40
C SER A 57 -0.41 9.54 -7.93
N ILE A 58 -0.79 10.72 -8.46
CA ILE A 58 -0.85 10.96 -9.91
C ILE A 58 0.53 10.77 -10.56
N ARG A 59 1.59 11.32 -9.95
CA ARG A 59 2.97 11.13 -10.41
C ARG A 59 3.37 9.66 -10.46
N LEU A 60 2.98 8.88 -9.45
CA LEU A 60 3.25 7.46 -9.40
C LEU A 60 2.49 6.71 -10.51
N TRP A 61 1.24 7.09 -10.75
CA TRP A 61 0.39 6.50 -11.79
C TRP A 61 0.93 6.76 -13.20
N ILE A 62 1.32 8.00 -13.50
CA ILE A 62 1.91 8.37 -14.80
C ILE A 62 3.19 7.57 -15.05
N ARG A 63 4.05 7.42 -14.02
CA ARG A 63 5.27 6.61 -14.14
C ARG A 63 4.99 5.14 -14.43
N HIS A 64 3.93 4.59 -13.83
CA HIS A 64 3.50 3.22 -14.08
C HIS A 64 2.91 3.04 -15.47
N LEU A 65 2.19 4.04 -16.00
CA LEU A 65 1.61 3.98 -17.34
C LEU A 65 2.65 4.16 -18.45
N SER A 66 3.70 4.92 -18.18
CA SER A 66 4.77 5.22 -19.15
C SER A 66 5.85 4.14 -19.25
N THR A 67 5.83 3.12 -18.36
CA THR A 67 6.75 1.98 -18.38
C THR A 67 6.04 0.77 -18.95
#